data_AF-A0AAN8WD73-F1
#
_entry.id   AF-A0AAN8WD73-F1
#
_cell.length_a   1.000
_cell.length_b   1.000
_cell.length_c   1.000
_cell.angle_alpha   90.00
_cell.angle_beta   90.00
_cell.angle_gamma   90.00
#
_symmetry.space_group_name_H-M   'P 1'
#
loop_
_entity.id
_entity.type
_entity.pdbx_description
1 polymer ?
#
loop_
_entity_poly.entity_id
_entity_poly.type
_entity_poly.pdbx_seq_one_letter_code
_entity_poly.pdbx_strand_id
1 'polypeptide(L)'
;IAKDLGLKCVGWIFTDLVPLDASKGTVRHLRHADTYFLSAHEVITAAHLQSLYPNPCKLSPDGVYGSKFVTVIVTGDKNNQVHMEGYQVSNQCQSVVRDKCLIPTKDAPELAYVKESSAEQYVPDVYFKEKDQYNNEVVRLGRPLPVEYLLLDCPVSTPNEPLYTFAVNAAVFPVANRMVEGHLQDFNTLAAYLQKFTDDQFLEAMSDLHVLIFVAAMDMLPLREYIGPLLEAIRYKDRKAALDWKRSEHWATVEQLVMASGGDGALAGSSIDVTGRGATATSSTSSASWTCQHCTFINQTASENCDMCHLPR
;
A
#
# COMPACT_ATOMS: atom_id res chain seq x y z
N ILE A 1 6.27 13.12 8.46
CA ILE A 1 5.69 11.88 9.05
C ILE A 1 6.72 10.74 9.10
N ALA A 2 6.88 9.91 8.05
CA ALA A 2 7.76 8.73 8.12
C ALA A 2 9.20 9.06 8.55
N LYS A 3 9.81 10.09 7.95
CA LYS A 3 11.16 10.55 8.31
C LYS A 3 11.28 10.93 9.80
N ASP A 4 10.28 11.62 10.34
CA ASP A 4 10.29 12.12 11.72
C ASP A 4 10.11 10.98 12.73
N LEU A 5 9.37 9.94 12.34
CA LEU A 5 9.28 8.65 13.04
C LEU A 5 10.55 7.80 12.93
N GLY A 6 11.56 8.24 12.18
CA GLY A 6 12.79 7.47 11.93
C GLY A 6 12.63 6.36 10.89
N LEU A 7 11.53 6.35 10.13
CA LEU A 7 11.24 5.38 9.08
C LEU A 7 11.72 5.86 7.71
N LYS A 8 11.97 4.90 6.82
CA LYS A 8 12.34 5.13 5.42
C LYS A 8 11.58 4.17 4.52
N CYS A 9 11.35 4.57 3.27
CA CYS A 9 10.91 3.62 2.25
C CYS A 9 12.08 2.69 1.93
N VAL A 10 11.91 1.39 2.20
CA VAL A 10 12.97 0.37 2.05
C VAL A 10 12.70 -0.59 0.90
N GLY A 11 11.51 -0.53 0.30
CA GLY A 11 11.11 -1.46 -0.74
C GLY A 11 9.68 -1.26 -1.17
N TRP A 12 9.24 -2.14 -2.04
CA TRP A 12 7.86 -2.28 -2.47
C TRP A 12 7.44 -3.75 -2.38
N ILE A 13 6.13 -3.95 -2.21
CA ILE A 13 5.52 -5.26 -2.10
C ILE A 13 4.29 -5.32 -3.00
N PHE A 14 4.10 -6.43 -3.69
CA PHE A 14 2.91 -6.69 -4.49
C PHE A 14 2.48 -8.16 -4.40
N THR A 15 1.26 -8.46 -4.85
CA THR A 15 0.66 -9.79 -4.74
C THR A 15 0.42 -10.40 -6.11
N ASP A 16 0.68 -11.69 -6.24
CA ASP A 16 0.26 -12.53 -7.37
C ASP A 16 -0.45 -13.77 -6.84
N LEU A 17 -1.66 -13.56 -6.32
CA LEU A 17 -2.44 -14.59 -5.64
C LEU A 17 -3.66 -14.93 -6.49
N VAL A 18 -3.64 -16.12 -7.08
CA VAL A 18 -4.80 -16.69 -7.77
C VAL A 18 -5.37 -17.81 -6.90
N PRO A 19 -6.62 -17.68 -6.40
CA PRO A 19 -7.24 -18.73 -5.59
C PRO A 19 -7.26 -20.07 -6.33
N LEU A 20 -6.84 -21.12 -5.64
CA LEU A 20 -7.02 -22.50 -6.10
C LEU A 20 -8.30 -23.09 -5.49
N ASP A 21 -8.45 -22.95 -4.17
CA ASP A 21 -9.65 -23.30 -3.42
C ASP A 21 -9.86 -22.27 -2.30
N ALA A 22 -10.81 -21.36 -2.53
CA ALA A 22 -11.10 -20.26 -1.59
C ALA A 22 -11.58 -20.78 -0.22
N SER A 23 -12.22 -21.95 -0.17
CA SER A 23 -12.70 -22.53 1.10
C SER A 23 -11.57 -23.03 1.99
N LYS A 24 -10.45 -23.44 1.39
CA LYS A 24 -9.25 -23.92 2.09
C LYS A 24 -8.15 -22.86 2.21
N GLY A 25 -8.36 -21.68 1.63
CA GLY A 25 -7.36 -20.62 1.59
C GLY A 25 -6.12 -20.95 0.76
N THR A 26 -6.23 -21.87 -0.21
CA THR A 26 -5.09 -22.27 -1.04
C THR A 26 -5.00 -21.43 -2.32
N VAL A 27 -3.78 -21.24 -2.79
CA VAL A 27 -3.45 -20.39 -3.95
C VAL A 27 -2.59 -21.14 -4.96
N ARG A 28 -2.66 -20.77 -6.24
CA ARG A 28 -1.87 -21.42 -7.29
C ARG A 28 -0.38 -21.10 -7.15
N HIS A 29 0.47 -22.09 -7.41
CA HIS A 29 1.92 -21.92 -7.57
C HIS A 29 2.25 -21.49 -9.01
N LEU A 30 2.28 -20.18 -9.26
CA LEU A 30 2.46 -19.63 -10.62
C LEU A 30 3.92 -19.36 -10.99
N ARG A 31 4.79 -19.20 -9.98
CA ARG A 31 6.17 -18.73 -10.14
C ARG A 31 7.14 -19.81 -9.68
N HIS A 32 7.80 -20.45 -10.64
CA HIS A 32 8.78 -21.50 -10.39
C HIS A 32 9.77 -21.61 -11.56
N ALA A 33 10.72 -22.54 -11.44
CA ALA A 33 11.81 -22.72 -12.40
C ALA A 33 11.35 -23.04 -13.85
N ASP A 34 10.14 -23.58 -14.04
CA ASP A 34 9.61 -23.87 -15.38
C ASP A 34 8.78 -22.70 -15.95
N THR A 35 8.59 -21.62 -15.18
CA THR A 35 7.90 -20.40 -15.61
C THR A 35 8.84 -19.20 -15.48
N TYR A 36 8.65 -18.39 -14.44
CA TYR A 36 9.49 -17.24 -14.08
C TYR A 36 9.29 -16.88 -12.61
N PHE A 37 10.30 -16.22 -12.03
CA PHE A 37 10.22 -15.69 -10.67
C PHE A 37 9.70 -14.26 -10.66
N LEU A 38 10.31 -13.39 -11.47
CA LEU A 38 9.80 -12.05 -11.79
C LEU A 38 9.69 -11.89 -13.30
N SER A 39 8.60 -11.28 -13.74
CA SER A 39 8.41 -10.91 -15.14
C SER A 39 9.32 -9.75 -15.52
N ALA A 40 9.64 -9.60 -16.79
CA ALA A 40 10.46 -8.53 -17.31
C ALA A 40 9.93 -7.14 -16.94
N HIS A 41 8.61 -6.98 -16.88
CA HIS A 41 8.00 -5.72 -16.44
C HIS A 41 8.26 -5.44 -14.95
N GLU A 42 8.13 -6.47 -14.10
CA GLU A 42 8.43 -6.36 -12.67
C GLU A 42 9.92 -6.11 -12.43
N VAL A 43 10.83 -6.76 -13.18
CA VAL A 43 12.28 -6.53 -13.12
C VAL A 43 12.63 -5.09 -13.51
N ILE A 44 12.05 -4.58 -14.60
CA ILE A 44 12.26 -3.19 -15.04
C ILE A 44 11.73 -2.20 -13.99
N THR A 45 10.57 -2.49 -13.39
CA THR A 45 10.00 -1.65 -12.33
C THR A 45 10.87 -1.67 -11.07
N ALA A 46 11.35 -2.84 -10.65
CA ALA A 46 12.29 -2.97 -9.53
C ALA A 46 13.59 -2.19 -9.78
N ALA A 47 14.15 -2.28 -10.98
CA ALA A 47 15.34 -1.51 -11.39
C ALA A 47 15.11 0.00 -11.35
N HIS A 48 13.94 0.45 -11.84
CA HIS A 48 13.54 1.84 -11.79
C HIS A 48 13.43 2.33 -10.34
N LEU A 49 12.73 1.59 -9.47
CA LEU A 49 12.60 1.94 -8.06
C LEU A 49 13.95 1.94 -7.34
N GLN A 50 14.81 0.94 -7.54
CA GLN A 50 16.17 0.95 -7.00
C GLN A 50 16.96 2.20 -7.41
N SER A 51 16.77 2.69 -8.64
CA SER A 51 17.42 3.92 -9.13
C SER A 51 16.90 5.19 -8.45
N LEU A 52 15.65 5.21 -7.98
CA LEU A 52 15.08 6.33 -7.20
C LEU A 52 15.60 6.37 -5.76
N TYR A 53 16.16 5.26 -5.26
CA TYR A 53 16.68 5.12 -3.91
C TYR A 53 18.17 4.70 -3.91
N PRO A 54 19.09 5.55 -4.40
CA PRO A 54 20.51 5.22 -4.44
C PRO A 54 21.09 5.08 -3.04
N ASN A 55 22.01 4.12 -2.86
CA ASN A 55 22.69 3.91 -1.59
C ASN A 55 23.98 4.76 -1.50
N PRO A 56 24.09 5.70 -0.53
CA PRO A 56 25.31 6.46 -0.32
C PRO A 56 26.49 5.54 0.01
N CYS A 57 27.62 5.75 -0.68
CA CYS A 57 28.80 4.93 -0.55
C CYS A 57 30.07 5.79 -0.69
N LYS A 58 30.83 5.93 0.40
CA LYS A 58 32.08 6.71 0.43
C LYS A 58 33.19 6.13 -0.45
N LEU A 59 33.12 4.83 -0.75
CA LEU A 59 34.09 4.14 -1.60
C LEU A 59 33.75 4.25 -3.09
N SER A 60 32.56 4.77 -3.43
CA SER A 60 32.18 5.02 -4.81
C SER A 60 32.69 6.39 -5.25
N PRO A 61 33.31 6.51 -6.44
CA PRO A 61 33.70 7.81 -7.00
C PRO A 61 32.53 8.79 -7.11
N ASP A 62 31.34 8.29 -7.43
CA ASP A 62 30.11 9.08 -7.59
C ASP A 62 29.36 9.32 -6.27
N GLY A 63 29.92 8.88 -5.13
CA GLY A 63 29.31 9.00 -3.80
C GLY A 63 28.12 8.06 -3.54
N VAL A 64 27.67 7.31 -4.55
CA VAL A 64 26.58 6.34 -4.47
C VAL A 64 26.97 5.02 -5.13
N TYR A 65 26.49 3.88 -4.61
CA TYR A 65 26.70 2.57 -5.23
C TYR A 65 25.50 1.65 -5.00
N GLY A 66 24.85 1.27 -6.10
CA GLY A 66 23.66 0.43 -6.10
C GLY A 66 22.51 0.99 -5.26
N SER A 67 21.66 0.10 -4.78
CA SER A 67 20.52 0.42 -3.92
C SER A 67 20.30 -0.65 -2.86
N LYS A 68 19.73 -0.25 -1.73
CA LYS A 68 19.23 -1.15 -0.67
C LYS A 68 17.71 -1.37 -0.77
N PHE A 69 17.08 -0.83 -1.81
CA PHE A 69 15.65 -0.98 -2.03
C PHE A 69 15.36 -2.42 -2.47
N VAL A 70 14.39 -3.06 -1.82
CA VAL A 70 14.03 -4.46 -2.08
C VAL A 70 12.67 -4.59 -2.74
N THR A 71 12.49 -5.66 -3.48
CA THR A 71 11.22 -6.09 -4.08
C THR A 71 10.72 -7.32 -3.36
N VAL A 72 9.49 -7.29 -2.86
CA VAL A 72 8.85 -8.46 -2.26
C VAL A 72 7.61 -8.81 -3.06
N ILE A 73 7.43 -10.09 -3.35
CA ILE A 73 6.20 -10.61 -3.94
C ILE A 73 5.54 -11.60 -2.99
N VAL A 74 4.23 -11.47 -2.84
CA VAL A 74 3.38 -12.44 -2.14
C VAL A 74 2.72 -13.34 -3.17
N THR A 75 3.08 -14.62 -3.20
CA THR A 75 2.64 -15.60 -4.21
C THR A 75 2.35 -16.96 -3.57
N GLY A 76 1.88 -17.94 -4.34
CA GLY A 76 1.72 -19.32 -3.88
C GLY A 76 3.01 -20.11 -3.94
N ASP A 77 3.31 -20.94 -2.94
CA ASP A 77 4.44 -21.87 -2.92
C ASP A 77 4.11 -23.24 -3.57
N LYS A 78 5.09 -24.14 -3.61
CA LYS A 78 4.92 -25.52 -4.09
C LYS A 78 3.84 -26.35 -3.36
N ASN A 79 3.41 -25.92 -2.18
CA ASN A 79 2.35 -26.56 -1.38
C ASN A 79 1.01 -25.81 -1.52
N ASN A 80 0.90 -24.87 -2.46
CA ASN A 80 -0.26 -24.00 -2.68
C ASN A 80 -0.61 -23.14 -1.46
N GLN A 81 0.38 -22.80 -0.64
CA GLN A 81 0.27 -21.89 0.49
C GLN A 81 0.77 -20.49 0.12
N VAL A 82 0.23 -19.47 0.77
CA VAL A 82 0.71 -18.10 0.61
C VAL A 82 2.12 -17.98 1.19
N HIS A 83 3.05 -17.47 0.41
CA HIS A 83 4.46 -17.29 0.75
C HIS A 83 4.99 -15.94 0.22
N MET A 84 6.13 -15.50 0.72
CA MET A 84 6.80 -14.27 0.31
C MET A 84 8.18 -14.55 -0.27
N GLU A 85 8.44 -14.03 -1.46
CA GLU A 85 9.77 -14.09 -2.10
C GLU A 85 10.35 -12.69 -2.21
N GLY A 86 11.66 -12.57 -1.97
CA GLY A 86 12.37 -11.30 -1.95
C GLY A 86 13.43 -11.25 -3.02
N TYR A 87 13.53 -10.11 -3.70
CA TYR A 87 14.45 -9.90 -4.80
C TYR A 87 15.06 -8.51 -4.76
N GLN A 88 16.30 -8.42 -5.25
CA GLN A 88 16.87 -7.20 -5.80
C GLN A 88 17.27 -7.46 -7.25
N VAL A 89 17.43 -6.39 -8.02
CA VAL A 89 18.04 -6.47 -9.34
C VAL A 89 19.49 -6.03 -9.31
N SER A 90 20.29 -6.60 -10.20
CA SER A 90 21.72 -6.29 -10.32
C SER A 90 21.96 -4.81 -10.66
N ASN A 91 23.15 -4.29 -10.33
CA ASN A 91 23.54 -2.93 -10.72
C ASN A 91 23.62 -2.76 -12.25
N GLN A 92 23.90 -3.85 -12.97
CA GLN A 92 23.85 -3.88 -14.43
C GLN A 92 22.41 -3.67 -14.93
N CYS A 93 21.43 -4.37 -14.33
CA CYS A 93 20.01 -4.17 -14.62
C CYS A 93 19.57 -2.72 -14.39
N GLN A 94 19.92 -2.14 -13.24
CA GLN A 94 19.65 -0.72 -12.95
C GLN A 94 20.20 0.20 -14.05
N SER A 95 21.42 -0.05 -14.51
CA SER A 95 22.07 0.78 -15.53
C SER A 95 21.34 0.69 -16.88
N VAL A 96 21.05 -0.52 -17.37
CA VAL A 96 20.36 -0.70 -18.67
C VAL A 96 18.92 -0.21 -18.65
N VAL A 97 18.24 -0.26 -17.50
CA VAL A 97 16.88 0.28 -17.35
C VAL A 97 16.89 1.80 -17.24
N ARG A 98 17.78 2.38 -16.42
CA ARG A 98 17.96 3.83 -16.29
C ARG A 98 18.23 4.48 -17.64
N ASP A 99 19.08 3.85 -18.43
CA ASP A 99 19.48 4.36 -19.74
C ASP A 99 18.48 3.97 -20.84
N LYS A 100 17.31 3.41 -20.49
CA LYS A 100 16.21 3.04 -21.40
C LYS A 100 16.64 2.10 -22.53
N CYS A 101 17.54 1.17 -22.23
CA CYS A 101 18.08 0.19 -23.18
C CYS A 101 17.31 -1.14 -23.15
N LEU A 102 16.53 -1.40 -22.10
CA LEU A 102 15.81 -2.66 -21.89
C LEU A 102 14.29 -2.42 -21.92
N ILE A 103 13.56 -3.26 -22.64
CA ILE A 103 12.08 -3.25 -22.70
C ILE A 103 11.52 -4.64 -22.38
N PRO A 104 10.32 -4.74 -21.79
CA PRO A 104 9.69 -6.04 -21.57
C PRO A 104 9.22 -6.63 -22.91
N THR A 105 9.23 -7.95 -23.03
CA THR A 105 8.58 -8.61 -24.17
C THR A 105 7.07 -8.78 -23.91
N LYS A 106 6.29 -9.03 -24.97
CA LYS A 106 4.83 -9.11 -24.89
C LYS A 106 4.32 -10.48 -24.43
N ASP A 107 4.86 -11.55 -25.01
CA ASP A 107 4.31 -12.91 -24.88
C ASP A 107 5.25 -13.87 -24.12
N ALA A 108 6.36 -13.36 -23.56
CA ALA A 108 7.36 -14.14 -22.83
C ALA A 108 7.80 -13.38 -21.55
N PRO A 109 7.03 -13.43 -20.46
CA PRO A 109 7.31 -12.65 -19.25
C PRO A 109 8.72 -12.88 -18.67
N GLU A 110 9.32 -14.04 -18.87
CA GLU A 110 10.68 -14.40 -18.47
C GLU A 110 11.79 -13.73 -19.31
N LEU A 111 11.43 -13.08 -20.42
CA LEU A 111 12.36 -12.47 -21.36
C LEU A 111 12.17 -10.95 -21.45
N ALA A 112 13.29 -10.23 -21.48
CA ALA A 112 13.37 -8.83 -21.86
C ALA A 112 14.12 -8.68 -23.19
N TYR A 113 13.91 -7.55 -23.88
CA TYR A 113 14.58 -7.28 -25.15
C TYR A 113 15.50 -6.07 -25.00
N VAL A 114 16.79 -6.23 -25.27
CA VAL A 114 17.73 -5.13 -25.35
C VAL A 114 17.54 -4.42 -26.69
N LYS A 115 17.20 -3.14 -26.65
CA LYS A 115 16.92 -2.35 -27.86
C LYS A 115 18.11 -2.38 -28.83
N GLU A 116 17.81 -2.21 -30.11
CA GLU A 116 18.82 -1.90 -31.10
C GLU A 116 19.21 -0.42 -30.99
N SER A 117 20.43 -0.10 -31.39
CA SER A 117 20.88 1.29 -31.51
C SER A 117 20.06 2.01 -32.59
N SER A 118 19.66 3.25 -32.32
CA SER A 118 19.03 4.14 -33.29
C SER A 118 19.83 5.43 -33.47
N ALA A 119 19.38 6.33 -34.34
CA ALA A 119 20.01 7.64 -34.51
C ALA A 119 19.89 8.52 -33.24
N GLU A 120 18.84 8.31 -32.46
CA GLU A 120 18.53 9.07 -31.24
C GLU A 120 19.21 8.51 -29.98
N GLN A 121 19.54 7.21 -29.98
CA GLN A 121 20.06 6.52 -28.80
C GLN A 121 21.02 5.41 -29.18
N TYR A 122 22.26 5.50 -28.70
CA TYR A 122 23.20 4.39 -28.74
C TYR A 122 22.82 3.35 -27.67
N VAL A 123 22.67 2.09 -28.09
CA VAL A 123 22.43 0.95 -27.22
C VAL A 123 23.50 -0.10 -27.50
N PRO A 124 24.39 -0.39 -26.54
CA PRO A 124 25.44 -1.38 -26.74
C PRO A 124 24.87 -2.79 -26.89
N ASP A 125 25.61 -3.66 -27.57
CA ASP A 125 25.29 -5.08 -27.56
C ASP A 125 25.56 -5.67 -26.18
N VAL A 126 24.51 -6.24 -25.61
CA VAL A 126 24.54 -6.90 -24.30
C VAL A 126 24.57 -8.40 -24.54
N TYR A 127 25.54 -9.08 -23.95
CA TYR A 127 25.68 -10.53 -24.04
C TYR A 127 25.47 -11.18 -22.68
N PHE A 128 24.93 -12.39 -22.69
CA PHE A 128 24.85 -13.25 -21.51
C PHE A 128 25.50 -14.60 -21.83
N LYS A 129 25.89 -15.32 -20.78
CA LYS A 129 26.45 -16.66 -20.88
C LYS A 129 25.42 -17.66 -20.41
N GLU A 130 25.19 -18.70 -21.18
CA GLU A 130 24.41 -19.86 -20.76
C GLU A 130 25.19 -21.14 -20.99
N LYS A 131 24.67 -22.25 -20.47
CA LYS A 131 25.22 -23.58 -20.71
C LYS A 131 24.39 -24.30 -21.77
N ASP A 132 25.07 -24.83 -22.78
CA ASP A 132 24.41 -25.65 -23.80
C ASP A 132 24.09 -27.08 -23.29
N GLN A 133 23.48 -27.89 -24.15
CA GLN A 133 23.14 -29.29 -23.86
C GLN A 133 24.36 -30.19 -23.55
N TYR A 134 25.57 -29.72 -23.84
CA TYR A 134 26.84 -30.41 -23.55
C TYR A 134 27.59 -29.76 -22.37
N ASN A 135 26.94 -28.85 -21.62
CA ASN A 135 27.48 -28.13 -20.47
C ASN A 135 28.67 -27.22 -20.81
N ASN A 136 28.80 -26.78 -22.07
CA ASN A 136 29.76 -25.75 -22.47
C ASN A 136 29.18 -24.36 -22.23
N GLU A 137 30.01 -23.40 -21.81
CA GLU A 137 29.60 -21.99 -21.75
C GLU A 137 29.53 -21.40 -23.16
N VAL A 138 28.35 -20.94 -23.55
CA VAL A 138 28.11 -20.24 -24.81
C VAL A 138 27.67 -18.80 -24.53
N VAL A 139 28.19 -17.86 -25.31
CA VAL A 139 27.83 -16.45 -25.25
C VAL A 139 26.69 -16.19 -26.22
N ARG A 140 25.59 -15.62 -25.74
CA ARG A 140 24.42 -15.23 -26.54
C ARG A 140 24.13 -13.74 -26.46
N LEU A 141 23.56 -13.21 -27.54
CA LEU A 141 23.09 -11.83 -27.60
C LEU A 141 21.77 -11.69 -26.81
N GLY A 142 21.65 -10.65 -26.00
CA GLY A 142 20.49 -10.34 -25.14
C GLY A 142 19.28 -9.78 -25.90
N ARG A 143 18.96 -10.36 -27.05
CA ARG A 143 17.84 -9.99 -27.93
C ARG A 143 17.11 -11.26 -28.40
N PRO A 144 16.45 -12.02 -27.49
CA PRO A 144 16.04 -11.65 -26.12
C PRO A 144 17.04 -12.03 -25.02
N LEU A 145 16.88 -11.43 -23.84
CA LEU A 145 17.66 -11.64 -22.62
C LEU A 145 16.76 -12.26 -21.53
N PRO A 146 17.08 -13.45 -21.00
CA PRO A 146 16.38 -14.01 -19.84
C PRO A 146 16.61 -13.14 -18.60
N VAL A 147 15.53 -12.69 -17.95
CA VAL A 147 15.62 -11.71 -16.86
C VAL A 147 16.13 -12.30 -15.56
N GLU A 148 16.14 -13.63 -15.42
CA GLU A 148 16.74 -14.34 -14.27
C GLU A 148 18.21 -13.98 -14.04
N TYR A 149 18.99 -13.71 -15.11
CA TYR A 149 20.39 -13.28 -15.02
C TYR A 149 20.54 -11.88 -14.38
N LEU A 150 19.44 -11.14 -14.25
CA LEU A 150 19.41 -9.80 -13.67
C LEU A 150 18.93 -9.80 -12.21
N LEU A 151 18.49 -10.95 -11.69
CA LEU A 151 17.90 -11.09 -10.36
C LEU A 151 18.92 -11.53 -9.31
N LEU A 152 18.66 -11.10 -8.08
CA LEU A 152 19.38 -11.48 -6.88
C LEU A 152 18.36 -11.86 -5.82
N ASP A 153 18.46 -13.08 -5.29
CA ASP A 153 17.58 -13.55 -4.22
C ASP A 153 17.90 -12.84 -2.91
N CYS A 154 16.85 -12.34 -2.26
CA CYS A 154 16.91 -11.73 -0.95
C CYS A 154 16.09 -12.57 0.04
N PRO A 155 16.69 -13.08 1.13
CA PRO A 155 15.96 -13.83 2.14
C PRO A 155 14.81 -13.01 2.73
N VAL A 156 13.63 -13.61 2.81
CA VAL A 156 12.45 -13.04 3.46
C VAL A 156 12.06 -13.91 4.63
N SER A 157 11.80 -13.29 5.78
CA SER A 157 11.31 -13.99 6.96
C SER A 157 10.56 -13.03 7.88
N THR A 158 9.85 -13.61 8.84
CA THR A 158 9.27 -12.89 9.97
C THR A 158 10.17 -13.08 11.20
N PRO A 159 10.34 -12.07 12.05
CA PRO A 159 11.08 -12.23 13.29
C PRO A 159 10.37 -13.22 14.23
N ASN A 160 11.16 -14.05 14.94
CA ASN A 160 10.61 -14.98 15.94
C ASN A 160 9.87 -14.25 17.06
N GLU A 161 10.41 -13.12 17.49
CA GLU A 161 9.78 -12.20 18.44
C GLU A 161 9.44 -10.89 17.71
N PRO A 162 8.15 -10.62 17.43
CA PRO A 162 7.75 -9.42 16.72
C PRO A 162 8.12 -8.14 17.48
N LEU A 163 8.86 -7.25 16.81
CA LEU A 163 9.17 -5.92 17.30
C LEU A 163 8.37 -4.90 16.51
N TYR A 164 7.32 -4.36 17.13
CA TYR A 164 6.45 -3.39 16.47
C TYR A 164 6.90 -1.94 16.73
N THR A 165 6.95 -1.16 15.65
CA THR A 165 7.07 0.31 15.72
C THR A 165 5.72 0.96 16.00
N PHE A 166 4.66 0.45 15.37
CA PHE A 166 3.28 0.89 15.54
C PHE A 166 2.52 -0.04 16.50
N ALA A 167 1.53 0.48 17.22
CA ALA A 167 0.77 -0.33 18.17
C ALA A 167 -0.11 -1.35 17.43
N VAL A 168 -0.16 -2.59 17.94
CA VAL A 168 -1.15 -3.57 17.48
C VAL A 168 -2.42 -3.34 18.27
N ASN A 169 -3.32 -2.55 17.69
CA ASN A 169 -4.60 -2.20 18.30
C ASN A 169 -5.71 -3.15 17.86
N ALA A 170 -6.68 -3.41 18.73
CA ALA A 170 -7.88 -4.16 18.36
C ALA A 170 -8.77 -3.37 17.36
N ALA A 171 -8.73 -2.05 17.44
CA ALA A 171 -9.37 -1.15 16.48
C ALA A 171 -8.43 -0.83 15.32
N VAL A 172 -8.90 -1.03 14.10
CA VAL A 172 -8.15 -0.77 12.86
C VAL A 172 -8.70 0.47 12.18
N PHE A 173 -7.83 1.43 11.85
CA PHE A 173 -8.18 2.54 10.99
C PHE A 173 -8.05 2.10 9.51
N PRO A 174 -8.96 2.52 8.61
CA PRO A 174 -8.86 2.13 7.21
C PRO A 174 -7.52 2.50 6.56
N VAL A 175 -7.03 1.61 5.70
CA VAL A 175 -5.79 1.81 4.95
C VAL A 175 -6.04 2.79 3.80
N ALA A 176 -5.11 3.73 3.61
CA ALA A 176 -5.20 4.74 2.56
C ALA A 176 -5.29 4.15 1.14
N ASN A 177 -5.90 4.90 0.21
CA ASN A 177 -6.08 4.53 -1.20
C ASN A 177 -6.89 3.24 -1.43
N ARG A 178 -7.83 2.92 -0.54
CA ARG A 178 -8.76 1.80 -0.69
C ARG A 178 -10.21 2.31 -0.68
N MET A 179 -10.62 2.96 -1.77
CA MET A 179 -11.97 3.55 -1.91
C MET A 179 -13.08 2.51 -2.17
N VAL A 180 -12.89 1.28 -1.71
CA VAL A 180 -13.88 0.19 -1.79
C VAL A 180 -14.72 0.22 -0.51
N GLU A 181 -15.94 -0.31 -0.56
CA GLU A 181 -16.88 -0.35 0.57
C GLU A 181 -16.21 -0.68 1.91
N GLY A 182 -16.38 0.20 2.90
CA GLY A 182 -15.86 0.03 4.26
C GLY A 182 -14.43 0.51 4.53
N HIS A 183 -13.72 1.07 3.54
CA HIS A 183 -12.34 1.54 3.71
C HIS A 183 -12.13 3.05 3.43
N LEU A 184 -13.21 3.84 3.48
CA LEU A 184 -13.12 5.29 3.35
C LEU A 184 -12.36 5.91 4.53
N GLN A 185 -11.44 6.82 4.23
CA GLN A 185 -10.77 7.65 5.24
C GLN A 185 -11.42 9.03 5.23
N ASP A 186 -12.39 9.23 6.11
CA ASP A 186 -13.07 10.50 6.33
C ASP A 186 -13.09 10.88 7.83
N PHE A 187 -13.60 12.08 8.13
CA PHE A 187 -13.63 12.56 9.51
C PHE A 187 -14.53 11.70 10.41
N ASN A 188 -15.66 11.21 9.88
CA ASN A 188 -16.57 10.33 10.64
C ASN A 188 -15.89 9.01 11.02
N THR A 189 -15.09 8.45 10.13
CA THR A 189 -14.28 7.26 10.39
C THR A 189 -13.22 7.52 11.44
N LEU A 190 -12.55 8.68 11.40
CA LEU A 190 -11.60 9.09 12.45
C LEU A 190 -12.30 9.24 13.81
N ALA A 191 -13.47 9.89 13.85
CA ALA A 191 -14.27 10.04 15.06
C ALA A 191 -14.67 8.68 15.66
N ALA A 192 -15.23 7.79 14.84
CA ALA A 192 -15.61 6.44 15.25
C ALA A 192 -14.41 5.57 15.65
N TYR A 193 -13.23 5.79 15.05
CA TYR A 193 -11.99 5.14 15.44
C TYR A 193 -11.52 5.61 16.82
N LEU A 194 -11.44 6.92 17.04
CA LEU A 194 -10.98 7.51 18.31
C LEU A 194 -11.88 7.14 19.50
N GLN A 195 -13.19 7.03 19.28
CA GLN A 195 -14.15 6.60 20.32
C GLN A 195 -13.91 5.17 20.84
N LYS A 196 -13.12 4.34 20.15
CA LYS A 196 -12.77 2.99 20.60
C LYS A 196 -11.64 2.96 21.64
N PHE A 197 -11.04 4.11 21.93
CA PHE A 197 -9.92 4.24 22.85
C PHE A 197 -10.32 5.09 24.05
N THR A 198 -9.77 4.78 25.22
CA THR A 198 -9.88 5.65 26.38
C THR A 198 -8.89 6.81 26.28
N ASP A 199 -9.09 7.84 27.10
CA ASP A 199 -8.21 9.01 27.11
C ASP A 199 -6.74 8.67 27.37
N ASP A 200 -6.47 7.69 28.24
CA ASP A 200 -5.13 7.21 28.54
C ASP A 200 -4.49 6.45 27.37
N GLN A 201 -5.29 5.90 26.46
CA GLN A 201 -4.86 5.11 25.29
C GLN A 201 -4.57 5.98 24.04
N PHE A 202 -4.45 7.29 24.22
CA PHE A 202 -4.24 8.21 23.10
C PHE A 202 -2.95 7.91 22.32
N LEU A 203 -1.86 7.54 23.01
CA LEU A 203 -0.61 7.18 22.35
C LEU A 203 -0.81 5.98 21.41
N GLU A 204 -1.53 4.95 21.86
CA GLU A 204 -1.84 3.76 21.07
C GLU A 204 -2.70 4.10 19.86
N ALA A 205 -3.76 4.90 20.04
CA ALA A 205 -4.64 5.33 18.97
C ALA A 205 -3.88 6.09 17.87
N MET A 206 -2.94 6.95 18.26
CA MET A 206 -2.14 7.72 17.31
C MET A 206 -0.92 6.96 16.79
N SER A 207 -0.54 5.84 17.40
CA SER A 207 0.56 4.97 16.95
C SER A 207 0.15 4.08 15.76
N ASP A 208 -0.50 4.68 14.76
CA ASP A 208 -0.94 4.09 13.51
C ASP A 208 -0.52 5.01 12.34
N LEU A 209 0.22 4.45 11.38
CA LEU A 209 0.75 5.24 10.26
C LEU A 209 -0.37 5.85 9.39
N HIS A 210 -1.47 5.15 9.19
CA HIS A 210 -2.58 5.63 8.36
C HIS A 210 -3.36 6.74 9.06
N VAL A 211 -3.54 6.66 10.38
CA VAL A 211 -4.10 7.76 11.19
C VAL A 211 -3.22 9.00 11.08
N LEU A 212 -1.90 8.85 11.27
CA LEU A 212 -0.96 9.98 11.21
C LEU A 212 -0.91 10.63 9.82
N ILE A 213 -0.97 9.82 8.75
CA ILE A 213 -1.03 10.34 7.37
C ILE A 213 -2.34 11.08 7.15
N PHE A 214 -3.48 10.49 7.56
CA PHE A 214 -4.80 11.11 7.41
C PHE A 214 -4.87 12.46 8.15
N VAL A 215 -4.50 12.49 9.43
CA VAL A 215 -4.49 13.70 10.25
C VAL A 215 -3.58 14.78 9.66
N ALA A 216 -2.43 14.40 9.09
CA ALA A 216 -1.50 15.35 8.48
C ALA A 216 -1.91 15.81 7.06
N ALA A 217 -2.79 15.08 6.39
CA ALA A 217 -3.26 15.39 5.03
C ALA A 217 -4.69 15.95 4.99
N MET A 218 -5.38 16.00 6.13
CA MET A 218 -6.74 16.49 6.23
C MET A 218 -6.78 18.01 5.98
N ASP A 219 -7.53 18.43 4.95
CA ASP A 219 -7.66 19.85 4.59
C ASP A 219 -8.55 20.64 5.56
N MET A 220 -9.52 19.96 6.19
CA MET A 220 -10.46 20.58 7.13
C MET A 220 -9.76 21.23 8.34
N LEU A 221 -8.67 20.63 8.82
CA LEU A 221 -7.85 21.13 9.91
C LEU A 221 -6.37 20.92 9.59
N PRO A 222 -5.60 21.99 9.31
CA PRO A 222 -4.20 21.90 8.89
C PRO A 222 -3.29 21.52 10.07
N LEU A 223 -3.28 20.25 10.47
CA LEU A 223 -2.52 19.74 11.61
C LEU A 223 -1.07 19.36 11.26
N ARG A 224 -0.73 19.37 9.98
CA ARG A 224 0.60 18.98 9.47
C ARG A 224 1.75 19.73 10.14
N GLU A 225 1.58 21.02 10.40
CA GLU A 225 2.63 21.87 10.99
C GLU A 225 2.79 21.63 12.50
N TYR A 226 1.74 21.11 13.15
CA TYR A 226 1.67 20.96 14.61
C TYR A 226 1.88 19.52 15.09
N ILE A 227 1.90 18.54 14.17
CA ILE A 227 2.00 17.11 14.52
C ILE A 227 3.41 16.68 14.98
N GLY A 228 4.44 17.51 14.80
CA GLY A 228 5.84 17.19 15.11
C GLY A 228 6.07 16.60 16.52
N PRO A 229 5.63 17.26 17.61
CA PRO A 229 5.79 16.74 18.97
C PRO A 229 5.08 15.41 19.21
N LEU A 230 3.94 15.15 18.55
CA LEU A 230 3.26 13.86 18.61
C LEU A 230 4.11 12.75 17.97
N LEU A 231 4.73 13.02 16.81
CA LEU A 231 5.60 12.05 16.15
C LEU A 231 6.82 11.70 17.00
N GLU A 232 7.37 12.68 17.71
CA GLU A 232 8.47 12.46 18.66
C GLU A 232 8.01 11.60 19.85
N ALA A 233 6.84 11.91 20.43
CA ALA A 233 6.25 11.11 21.50
C ALA A 233 6.02 9.65 21.08
N ILE A 234 5.51 9.40 19.87
CA ILE A 234 5.33 8.05 19.33
C ILE A 234 6.67 7.34 19.13
N ARG A 235 7.65 8.03 18.54
CA ARG A 235 8.99 7.47 18.29
C ARG A 235 9.68 6.99 19.57
N TYR A 236 9.55 7.76 20.66
CA TYR A 236 10.16 7.42 21.94
C TYR A 236 9.22 6.69 22.91
N LYS A 237 8.00 6.37 22.47
CA LYS A 237 6.95 5.73 23.28
C LYS A 237 6.64 6.51 24.56
N ASP A 238 6.70 7.85 24.49
CA ASP A 238 6.43 8.75 25.61
C ASP A 238 4.93 9.07 25.68
N ARG A 239 4.22 8.35 26.54
CA ARG A 239 2.78 8.55 26.77
C ARG A 239 2.48 9.94 27.33
N LYS A 240 3.34 10.48 28.19
CA LYS A 240 3.11 11.78 28.82
C LYS A 240 3.17 12.88 27.77
N ALA A 241 4.20 12.86 26.92
CA ALA A 241 4.33 13.82 25.83
C ALA A 241 3.15 13.75 24.84
N ALA A 242 2.65 12.55 24.53
CA ALA A 242 1.47 12.39 23.67
C ALA A 242 0.20 12.98 24.30
N LEU A 243 -0.02 12.76 25.61
CA LEU A 243 -1.13 13.36 26.34
C LEU A 243 -1.01 14.88 26.49
N ASP A 244 0.22 15.40 26.64
CA ASP A 244 0.45 16.84 26.66
C ASP A 244 0.15 17.48 25.29
N TRP A 245 0.50 16.79 24.18
CA TRP A 245 0.12 17.23 22.83
C TRP A 245 -1.40 17.18 22.59
N LYS A 246 -2.09 16.15 23.10
CA LYS A 246 -3.56 16.02 23.06
C LYS A 246 -4.26 17.26 23.66
N ARG A 247 -3.66 17.88 24.67
CA ARG A 247 -4.19 19.10 25.32
C ARG A 247 -3.96 20.38 24.53
N SER A 248 -3.31 20.33 23.37
CA SER A 248 -3.09 21.50 22.52
C SER A 248 -4.40 22.04 21.94
N GLU A 249 -4.45 23.36 21.70
CA GLU A 249 -5.62 24.02 21.10
C GLU A 249 -5.99 23.43 19.73
N HIS A 250 -4.97 23.00 18.96
CA HIS A 250 -5.15 22.39 17.65
C HIS A 250 -5.89 21.04 17.74
N TRP A 251 -5.53 20.20 18.70
CA TRP A 251 -6.22 18.92 18.91
C TRP A 251 -7.58 19.09 19.59
N ALA A 252 -7.73 20.08 20.48
CA ALA A 252 -9.02 20.40 21.11
C ALA A 252 -10.12 20.67 20.07
N THR A 253 -9.77 21.28 18.92
CA THR A 253 -10.72 21.48 17.81
C THR A 253 -11.17 20.16 17.19
N VAL A 254 -10.25 19.20 17.01
CA VAL A 254 -10.59 17.84 16.54
C VAL A 254 -11.54 17.18 17.52
N GLU A 255 -11.25 17.24 18.82
CA GLU A 255 -12.11 16.63 19.85
C GLU A 255 -13.51 17.24 19.88
N GLN A 256 -13.62 18.56 19.75
CA GLN A 256 -14.93 19.24 19.67
C GLN A 256 -15.73 18.80 18.45
N LEU A 257 -15.09 18.67 17.29
CA LEU A 257 -15.77 18.17 16.08
C LEU A 257 -16.16 16.69 16.23
N VAL A 258 -15.30 15.85 16.82
CA VAL A 258 -15.63 14.44 17.11
C VAL A 258 -16.84 14.34 18.05
N MET A 259 -16.93 15.21 19.06
CA MET A 259 -18.09 15.28 19.96
C MET A 259 -19.36 15.73 19.24
N ALA A 260 -19.25 16.71 18.33
CA ALA A 260 -20.39 17.19 17.54
C ALA A 260 -20.90 16.14 16.55
N SER A 261 -20.01 15.42 15.88
CA SER A 261 -20.34 14.35 14.93
C SER A 261 -20.98 13.12 15.60
N GLY A 262 -20.74 12.90 16.90
CA GLY A 262 -21.36 11.81 17.67
C GLY A 262 -22.77 12.11 18.19
N GLY A 263 -23.29 13.33 18.00
CA GLY A 263 -24.54 13.80 18.62
C GLY A 263 -25.85 13.45 17.90
N ASP A 264 -25.81 12.95 16.67
CA ASP A 264 -27.01 12.85 15.81
C ASP A 264 -27.82 11.54 15.96
N GLY A 265 -27.56 10.76 17.01
CA GLY A 265 -28.27 9.50 17.30
C GLY A 265 -29.36 9.57 18.38
N ALA A 266 -29.61 10.74 18.96
CA ALA A 266 -30.44 10.85 20.17
C ALA A 266 -31.39 12.06 20.18
N LEU A 267 -32.26 12.16 19.17
CA LEU A 267 -33.48 12.96 19.29
C LEU A 267 -34.69 12.10 18.88
N ALA A 268 -35.26 11.47 19.90
CA ALA A 268 -36.59 10.87 19.87
C ALA A 268 -37.64 11.95 19.56
N GLY A 269 -38.21 11.89 18.36
CA GLY A 269 -39.47 12.56 18.02
C GLY A 269 -40.64 11.69 18.44
N SER A 270 -41.26 12.04 19.57
CA SER A 270 -42.39 11.35 20.17
C SER A 270 -43.71 11.66 19.45
N SER A 271 -44.50 10.60 19.20
CA SER A 271 -45.97 10.52 19.15
C SER A 271 -46.73 11.13 17.95
N ILE A 272 -47.46 10.27 17.21
CA ILE A 272 -48.93 10.26 17.14
C ILE A 272 -49.41 8.87 16.67
N ASP A 273 -50.30 8.27 17.47
CA ASP A 273 -51.07 7.05 17.21
C ASP A 273 -52.08 7.25 16.07
N VAL A 274 -52.13 6.32 15.11
CA VAL A 274 -53.39 5.90 14.45
C VAL A 274 -53.35 4.38 14.19
N THR A 275 -54.44 3.74 14.60
CA THR A 275 -54.73 2.31 14.56
C THR A 275 -54.90 1.74 13.14
N GLY A 276 -54.41 0.51 12.92
CA GLY A 276 -54.71 -0.24 11.69
C GLY A 276 -54.09 -1.65 11.65
N ARG A 277 -54.95 -2.67 11.76
CA ARG A 277 -54.63 -4.10 11.64
C ARG A 277 -54.14 -4.48 10.24
N GLY A 278 -53.20 -5.42 10.12
CA GLY A 278 -52.94 -6.16 8.88
C GLY A 278 -51.69 -7.05 8.94
N ALA A 279 -51.82 -8.32 8.61
CA ALA A 279 -50.78 -9.35 8.71
C ALA A 279 -49.97 -9.53 7.40
N THR A 280 -48.79 -10.16 7.57
CA THR A 280 -47.99 -10.95 6.59
C THR A 280 -47.13 -10.28 5.51
N ALA A 281 -45.97 -10.94 5.30
CA ALA A 281 -45.10 -11.03 4.11
C ALA A 281 -43.80 -10.21 4.10
N THR A 282 -42.69 -10.96 4.25
CA THR A 282 -41.33 -10.65 3.80
C THR A 282 -41.30 -10.13 2.36
N SER A 283 -40.70 -8.96 2.14
CA SER A 283 -40.29 -8.50 0.82
C SER A 283 -38.96 -7.75 0.91
N SER A 284 -38.00 -8.22 0.13
CA SER A 284 -36.69 -7.63 -0.14
C SER A 284 -36.86 -6.28 -0.85
N THR A 285 -36.50 -5.19 -0.19
CA THR A 285 -36.50 -3.85 -0.77
C THR A 285 -35.26 -3.68 -1.66
N SER A 286 -35.46 -3.57 -2.97
CA SER A 286 -34.43 -3.08 -3.88
C SER A 286 -34.17 -1.61 -3.54
N SER A 287 -33.01 -1.31 -2.96
CA SER A 287 -32.57 0.06 -2.70
C SER A 287 -32.47 0.81 -4.03
N ALA A 288 -33.33 1.81 -4.22
CA ALA A 288 -33.33 2.61 -5.43
C ALA A 288 -32.05 3.46 -5.47
N SER A 289 -31.16 3.19 -6.42
CA SER A 289 -29.98 4.00 -6.65
C SER A 289 -30.34 5.29 -7.40
N TRP A 290 -29.58 6.37 -7.16
CA TRP A 290 -29.79 7.66 -7.83
C TRP A 290 -28.46 8.33 -8.22
N THR A 291 -28.44 8.99 -9.37
CA THR A 291 -27.24 9.68 -9.90
C THR A 291 -27.17 11.12 -9.40
N CYS A 292 -26.04 11.50 -8.80
CA CYS A 292 -25.78 12.87 -8.36
C CYS A 292 -25.66 13.85 -9.53
N GLN A 293 -26.44 14.93 -9.50
CA GLN A 293 -26.39 16.01 -10.50
C GLN A 293 -25.08 16.81 -10.47
N HIS A 294 -24.31 16.74 -9.37
CA HIS A 294 -23.09 17.53 -9.18
C HIS A 294 -21.81 16.80 -9.60
N CYS A 295 -21.69 15.52 -9.27
CA CYS A 295 -20.46 14.75 -9.49
C CYS A 295 -20.67 13.45 -10.28
N THR A 296 -21.89 13.19 -10.77
CA THR A 296 -22.28 12.00 -11.56
C THR A 296 -22.16 10.65 -10.85
N PHE A 297 -21.83 10.65 -9.55
CA PHE A 297 -21.74 9.44 -8.74
C PHE A 297 -23.11 8.77 -8.58
N ILE A 298 -23.14 7.44 -8.62
CA ILE A 298 -24.35 6.64 -8.45
C ILE A 298 -24.45 6.22 -6.98
N ASN A 299 -25.30 6.91 -6.22
CA ASN A 299 -25.57 6.58 -4.83
C ASN A 299 -26.43 5.32 -4.77
N GLN A 300 -26.01 4.32 -3.99
CA GLN A 300 -26.73 3.05 -3.84
C GLN A 300 -27.73 3.05 -2.68
N THR A 301 -27.63 4.08 -1.82
CA THR A 301 -28.48 4.28 -0.66
C THR A 301 -29.58 5.30 -0.98
N ALA A 302 -30.69 5.24 -0.24
CA ALA A 302 -31.76 6.25 -0.32
C ALA A 302 -31.41 7.56 0.42
N SER A 303 -30.12 7.85 0.63
CA SER A 303 -29.63 9.07 1.27
C SER A 303 -30.00 10.31 0.43
N GLU A 304 -30.42 11.39 1.09
CA GLU A 304 -30.68 12.69 0.43
C GLU A 304 -29.40 13.39 -0.02
N ASN A 305 -28.25 13.06 0.59
CA ASN A 305 -26.95 13.64 0.25
C ASN A 305 -26.11 12.63 -0.53
N CYS A 306 -25.34 13.13 -1.50
CA CYS A 306 -24.46 12.29 -2.31
C CYS A 306 -23.26 11.77 -1.53
N ASP A 307 -22.97 10.48 -1.64
CA ASP A 307 -21.87 9.77 -0.97
C ASP A 307 -20.48 10.26 -1.41
N MET A 308 -20.36 10.89 -2.59
CA MET A 308 -19.08 11.33 -3.16
C MET A 308 -18.78 12.82 -2.91
N CYS A 309 -19.80 13.69 -2.99
CA CYS A 309 -19.60 15.14 -2.88
C CYS A 309 -20.37 15.79 -1.73
N HIS A 310 -21.17 15.02 -0.99
CA HIS A 310 -21.98 15.47 0.14
C HIS A 310 -22.99 16.59 -0.16
N LEU A 311 -23.25 16.86 -1.43
CA LEU A 311 -24.30 17.78 -1.86
C LEU A 311 -25.66 17.06 -1.91
N PRO A 312 -26.76 17.75 -1.57
CA PRO A 312 -28.09 17.19 -1.65
C PRO A 312 -28.45 16.80 -3.09
N ARG A 313 -29.41 15.89 -3.23
CA ARG A 313 -29.93 15.39 -4.50
C ARG A 313 -30.44 16.49 -5.44
#